data_AF-A0A662QUK8-F1
#
_entry.id   AF-A0A662QUK8-F1
#
_cell.length_a   1.000
_cell.length_b   1.000
_cell.length_c   1.000
_cell.angle_alpha   90.00
_cell.angle_beta   90.00
_cell.angle_gamma   90.00
#
_symmetry.space_group_name_H-M   'P 1'
#
loop_
_entity.id
_entity.type
_entity.pdbx_description
1 polymer ?
#
loop_
_entity_poly.entity_id
_entity_poly.type
_entity_poly.pdbx_seq_one_letter_code
_entity_poly.pdbx_strand_id
1 'polypeptide(L)'
;MEQVISDHGTQFTANKKDKKGRAEHTFEQYLEKQGIEQVLARVKHPQTNGKMERWFGCYKQHRDRFDKLEDFVNWYNDKRPHMSLKFNKAETPFKAFIRKIRQEIWFGFAVRLFNWRDYGNL
;
A
#
# COMPACT_ATOMS: atom_id res chain seq x y z
N MET A 1 7.51 -11.27 5.91
CA MET A 1 7.15 -11.46 4.49
C MET A 1 6.36 -10.24 4.08
N GLU A 2 6.89 -9.48 3.12
CA GLU A 2 6.21 -8.30 2.58
C GLU A 2 5.28 -8.75 1.46
N GLN A 3 4.12 -8.10 1.34
CA GLN A 3 3.08 -8.46 0.38
C GLN A 3 2.59 -7.23 -0.34
N VAL A 4 2.29 -7.37 -1.63
CA VAL A 4 1.63 -6.33 -2.42
C VAL A 4 0.33 -6.88 -3.02
N ILE A 5 -0.75 -6.13 -2.87
CA ILE A 5 -2.03 -6.47 -3.48
C ILE A 5 -2.16 -5.67 -4.79
N SER A 6 -2.45 -6.36 -5.88
CA SER A 6 -2.66 -5.76 -7.21
C SER A 6 -3.84 -6.39 -7.91
N ASP A 7 -4.41 -5.69 -8.89
CA ASP A 7 -5.41 -6.26 -9.78
C ASP A 7 -4.76 -7.02 -10.94
N HIS A 8 -5.60 -7.60 -11.81
CA HIS A 8 -5.18 -8.25 -13.04
C HIS A 8 -4.89 -7.25 -14.18
N GLY A 9 -4.54 -6.01 -13.83
CA GLY A 9 -4.16 -4.98 -14.78
C GLY A 9 -2.93 -5.40 -15.58
N THR A 10 -2.89 -4.96 -16.82
CA THR A 10 -1.80 -5.23 -17.78
C THR A 10 -0.45 -4.64 -17.32
N GLN A 11 -0.49 -3.71 -16.36
CA GLN A 11 0.65 -3.07 -15.72
C GLN A 11 1.25 -3.90 -14.58
N PHE A 12 0.51 -4.87 -14.05
CA PHE A 12 0.91 -5.70 -12.91
C PHE A 12 0.97 -7.19 -13.25
N THR A 13 0.43 -7.58 -14.41
CA THR A 13 0.35 -8.97 -14.87
C THR A 13 0.57 -9.04 -16.37
N ALA A 14 1.25 -10.09 -16.84
CA ALA A 14 1.46 -10.28 -18.27
C ALA A 14 0.20 -10.78 -19.00
N ASN A 15 -0.23 -10.02 -20.01
CA ASN A 15 -1.41 -10.35 -20.84
C ASN A 15 -1.23 -11.56 -21.75
N LYS A 16 0.01 -11.89 -22.12
CA LYS A 16 0.32 -12.98 -23.05
C LYS A 16 1.31 -13.93 -22.40
N LYS A 17 0.88 -15.19 -22.28
CA LYS A 17 1.75 -16.31 -21.94
C LYS A 17 2.45 -16.79 -23.22
N ASP A 18 3.71 -17.15 -23.13
CA ASP A 18 4.44 -17.81 -24.22
C ASP A 18 3.77 -19.16 -24.55
N LYS A 19 4.19 -19.80 -25.66
CA LYS A 19 3.69 -21.13 -26.06
C LYS A 19 3.95 -22.23 -25.00
N LYS A 20 4.74 -21.95 -23.96
CA LYS A 20 5.07 -22.82 -22.83
C LYS A 20 4.35 -22.41 -21.54
N GLY A 21 3.41 -21.45 -21.59
CA GLY A 21 2.63 -20.99 -20.46
C GLY A 21 3.34 -20.00 -19.53
N ARG A 22 4.55 -19.54 -19.85
CA ARG A 22 5.33 -18.59 -19.05
C ARG A 22 5.05 -17.17 -19.50
N ALA A 23 4.84 -16.29 -18.55
CA ALA A 23 4.62 -14.87 -18.78
C ALA A 23 5.62 -14.14 -17.89
N GLU A 24 6.69 -13.60 -18.48
CA GLU A 24 7.66 -12.83 -17.72
C GLU A 24 7.20 -11.37 -17.71
N HIS A 25 6.76 -10.91 -16.54
CA HIS A 25 6.39 -9.52 -16.33
C HIS A 25 7.45 -8.83 -15.46
N THR A 26 7.91 -7.64 -15.86
CA THR A 26 8.98 -6.90 -15.16
C THR A 26 8.62 -6.59 -13.71
N PHE A 27 7.33 -6.38 -13.42
CA PHE A 27 6.83 -6.21 -12.05
C PHE A 27 6.97 -7.48 -11.22
N GLU A 28 6.61 -8.66 -11.75
CA GLU A 28 6.74 -9.94 -11.04
C GLU A 28 8.22 -10.24 -10.72
N GLN A 29 9.11 -10.02 -11.70
CA GLN A 29 10.56 -10.18 -11.51
C GLN A 29 11.11 -9.22 -10.44
N TYR A 30 10.63 -7.98 -10.41
CA TYR A 30 11.02 -7.02 -9.37
C TYR A 30 10.59 -7.50 -7.98
N LEU A 31 9.35 -7.96 -7.83
CA LEU A 31 8.82 -8.44 -6.55
C LEU A 31 9.58 -9.68 -6.06
N GLU A 32 9.87 -10.63 -6.95
CA GLU A 32 10.68 -11.81 -6.64
C GLU A 32 12.07 -11.40 -6.14
N LYS A 33 12.74 -10.47 -6.83
CA LYS A 33 14.05 -9.93 -6.40
C LYS A 33 14.00 -9.26 -5.03
N GLN A 34 12.89 -8.61 -4.68
CA GLN A 34 12.70 -7.98 -3.37
C GLN A 34 12.18 -8.95 -2.29
N GLY A 35 11.86 -10.20 -2.65
CA GLY A 35 11.22 -11.15 -1.73
C GLY A 35 9.81 -10.71 -1.29
N ILE A 36 9.11 -9.96 -2.15
CA ILE A 36 7.74 -9.47 -1.92
C ILE A 36 6.77 -10.42 -2.63
N GLU A 37 5.78 -10.91 -1.91
CA GLU A 37 4.73 -11.77 -2.48
C GLU A 37 3.63 -10.92 -3.13
N GLN A 38 3.31 -11.20 -4.39
CA GLN A 38 2.17 -10.59 -5.09
C GLN A 38 0.88 -11.35 -4.78
N VAL A 39 -0.08 -10.67 -4.17
CA VAL A 39 -1.43 -11.19 -3.91
C VAL A 39 -2.39 -10.57 -4.92
N LEU A 40 -2.82 -11.35 -5.90
CA LEU A 40 -3.79 -10.89 -6.90
C LEU A 40 -5.19 -10.79 -6.29
N ALA A 41 -5.81 -9.62 -6.40
CA ALA A 41 -7.20 -9.41 -6.00
C ALA A 41 -8.12 -10.27 -6.88
N ARG A 42 -9.06 -11.00 -6.26
CA ARG A 42 -10.04 -11.81 -7.00
C ARG A 42 -10.78 -10.96 -8.03
N VAL A 43 -10.98 -11.51 -9.22
CA VAL A 43 -11.83 -10.92 -10.27
C VAL A 43 -13.23 -10.69 -9.68
N LYS A 44 -13.76 -9.47 -9.83
CA LYS A 44 -15.02 -9.00 -9.20
C LYS A 44 -15.01 -9.05 -7.67
N HIS A 45 -13.95 -8.53 -7.04
CA HIS A 45 -13.89 -8.32 -5.59
C HIS A 45 -13.89 -6.82 -5.21
N PRO A 46 -15.08 -6.17 -5.17
CA PRO A 46 -15.23 -4.74 -4.90
C PRO A 46 -14.61 -4.27 -3.59
N GLN A 47 -14.46 -5.15 -2.59
CA GLN A 47 -13.90 -4.75 -1.30
C GLN A 47 -12.40 -4.48 -1.34
N THR A 48 -11.63 -5.24 -2.14
CA THR A 48 -10.17 -5.11 -2.17
C THR A 48 -9.75 -3.85 -2.92
N ASN A 49 -10.38 -3.62 -4.08
CA ASN A 49 -10.12 -2.45 -4.91
C ASN A 49 -10.94 -1.23 -4.49
N GLY A 50 -12.06 -1.41 -3.79
CA GLY A 50 -12.97 -0.33 -3.41
C GLY A 50 -12.34 0.72 -2.49
N LYS A 51 -11.28 0.40 -1.74
CA LYS A 51 -10.53 1.43 -1.00
C LYS A 51 -9.75 2.35 -1.94
N MET A 52 -9.08 1.78 -2.93
CA MET A 52 -8.36 2.55 -3.96
C MET A 52 -9.34 3.33 -4.82
N GLU A 53 -10.45 2.72 -5.26
CA GLU A 53 -11.50 3.41 -6.01
C GLU A 53 -12.07 4.60 -5.24
N ARG A 54 -12.38 4.43 -3.94
CA ARG A 54 -12.81 5.55 -3.08
C ARG A 54 -11.74 6.62 -2.92
N TRP A 55 -10.47 6.23 -2.82
CA TRP A 55 -9.36 7.19 -2.76
C TRP A 55 -9.29 8.02 -4.04
N PHE A 56 -9.31 7.37 -5.21
CA PHE A 56 -9.32 8.05 -6.50
C PHE A 56 -10.57 8.91 -6.70
N GLY A 57 -11.73 8.46 -6.26
CA GLY A 57 -12.96 9.25 -6.26
C GLY A 57 -12.82 10.51 -5.41
N CYS A 58 -12.27 10.38 -4.19
CA CYS A 58 -12.01 11.53 -3.32
C CYS A 58 -11.01 12.50 -3.94
N TYR A 59 -9.93 11.99 -4.55
CA TYR A 59 -8.96 12.79 -5.27
C TYR A 59 -9.61 13.58 -6.41
N LYS A 60 -10.37 12.92 -7.29
CA LYS A 60 -11.07 13.60 -8.39
C LYS A 60 -12.01 14.70 -7.91
N GLN A 61 -12.73 14.47 -6.81
CA GLN A 61 -13.67 15.46 -6.26
C GLN A 61 -13.00 16.69 -5.64
N HIS A 62 -11.77 16.55 -5.17
CA HIS A 62 -11.06 17.63 -4.46
C HIS A 62 -9.84 18.14 -5.24
N ARG A 63 -9.55 17.57 -6.41
CA ARG A 63 -8.33 17.86 -7.18
C ARG A 63 -8.17 19.35 -7.42
N ASP A 64 -9.25 20.04 -7.77
CA ASP A 64 -9.22 21.46 -8.13
C ASP A 64 -8.94 22.39 -6.93
N ARG A 65 -8.90 21.85 -5.71
CA ARG A 65 -8.61 22.61 -4.48
C ARG A 65 -7.14 22.59 -4.08
N PHE A 66 -6.29 21.87 -4.82
CA PHE A 66 -4.88 21.70 -4.50
C PHE A 66 -4.04 21.97 -5.75
N ASP A 67 -2.93 22.70 -5.60
CA ASP A 67 -2.03 22.94 -6.72
C ASP A 67 -1.24 21.68 -7.06
N LYS A 68 -0.78 20.96 -6.02
CA LYS A 68 0.06 19.77 -6.14
C LYS A 68 -0.60 18.53 -5.55
N LEU A 69 -0.20 17.36 -6.05
CA LEU A 69 -0.68 16.07 -5.54
C LEU A 69 -0.25 15.87 -4.09
N GLU A 70 0.96 16.30 -3.74
CA GLU A 70 1.53 16.20 -2.41
C GLU A 70 0.67 16.94 -1.38
N ASP A 71 0.12 18.11 -1.73
CA ASP A 71 -0.74 18.90 -0.84
C ASP A 71 -2.06 18.16 -0.58
N PHE A 72 -2.65 17.55 -1.61
CA PHE A 72 -3.82 16.68 -1.45
C PHE A 72 -3.51 15.48 -0.56
N VAL A 73 -2.37 14.81 -0.78
CA VAL A 73 -1.96 13.63 0.00
C VAL A 73 -1.76 13.99 1.48
N ASN A 74 -1.09 15.11 1.76
CA ASN A 74 -0.89 15.63 3.11
C ASN A 74 -2.23 15.97 3.77
N TRP A 75 -3.12 16.67 3.06
CA TRP A 75 -4.46 16.95 3.57
C TRP A 75 -5.24 15.67 3.87
N TYR A 76 -5.25 14.72 2.93
CA TYR A 76 -5.97 13.45 3.06
C TYR A 76 -5.47 12.64 4.25
N ASN A 77 -4.16 12.50 4.43
CA ASN A 77 -3.56 11.64 5.44
C ASN A 77 -3.50 12.29 6.83
N ASP A 78 -3.22 13.58 6.91
CA ASP A 78 -2.87 14.24 8.18
C ASP A 78 -3.92 15.23 8.70
N LYS A 79 -4.79 15.74 7.82
CA LYS A 79 -5.77 16.78 8.19
C LYS A 79 -7.21 16.30 8.15
N ARG A 80 -7.56 15.41 7.22
CA ARG A 80 -8.94 14.96 7.00
C ARG A 80 -9.32 13.82 7.97
N PRO A 81 -10.30 14.02 8.87
CA PRO A 81 -10.86 12.91 9.64
C PRO A 81 -11.75 12.03 8.76
N HIS A 82 -11.74 10.72 9.00
CA HIS A 82 -12.53 9.77 8.21
C HIS A 82 -13.65 9.14 9.03
N MET A 83 -14.88 9.19 8.50
CA MET A 83 -16.08 8.61 9.13
C MET A 83 -15.98 7.10 9.38
N SER A 84 -15.24 6.37 8.54
CA SER A 84 -15.00 4.92 8.70
C SER A 84 -13.91 4.57 9.73
N LEU A 85 -13.32 5.58 10.38
CA LEU A 85 -12.32 5.45 11.45
C LEU A 85 -12.92 5.90 12.79
N LYS A 86 -12.10 6.14 13.82
CA LYS A 86 -12.55 6.72 15.09
C LYS A 86 -12.89 8.20 14.90
N PHE A 87 -14.01 8.48 14.25
CA PHE A 87 -14.42 9.83 13.84
C PHE A 87 -14.69 10.74 15.05
N ASN A 88 -15.23 10.18 16.14
CA ASN A 88 -15.38 10.87 17.43
C ASN A 88 -14.05 11.38 18.03
N LYS A 89 -12.90 10.86 17.56
CA LYS A 89 -11.55 11.32 17.93
C LYS A 89 -10.87 12.09 16.80
N ALA A 90 -11.61 12.51 15.78
CA ALA A 90 -11.11 13.10 14.56
C ALA A 90 -9.93 12.31 13.96
N GLU A 91 -10.03 10.97 13.96
CA GLU A 91 -8.94 10.11 13.52
C GLU A 91 -8.73 10.25 12.00
N THR A 92 -7.49 10.56 11.62
CA THR A 92 -7.04 10.67 10.24
C THR A 92 -6.47 9.33 9.76
N PRO A 93 -6.34 9.11 8.44
CA PRO A 93 -5.69 7.92 7.90
C PRO A 93 -4.30 7.66 8.48
N PHE A 94 -3.47 8.69 8.64
CA PHE A 94 -2.14 8.54 9.24
C PHE A 94 -2.22 8.06 10.71
N LYS A 95 -3.07 8.67 11.54
CA LYS A 95 -3.27 8.23 12.93
C LYS A 95 -3.76 6.78 13.01
N ALA A 96 -4.69 6.40 12.14
CA ALA A 96 -5.17 5.03 12.08
C ALA A 96 -4.11 4.05 11.58
N PHE A 97 -3.24 4.46 10.66
CA PHE A 97 -2.10 3.68 10.21
C PHE A 97 -1.19 3.39 11.41
N ILE A 98 -0.66 4.43 12.07
CA ILE A 98 0.19 4.30 13.27
C ILE A 98 -0.44 3.39 14.34
N ARG A 99 -1.73 3.57 14.63
CA ARG A 99 -2.45 2.75 15.62
C ARG A 99 -2.58 1.28 15.22
N LYS A 100 -2.69 0.99 13.92
CA LYS A 100 -2.90 -0.38 13.39
C LYS A 100 -1.59 -1.08 13.03
N ILE A 101 -0.45 -0.38 13.03
CA ILE A 101 0.85 -1.00 12.83
C ILE A 101 1.07 -2.03 13.94
N ARG A 102 1.42 -3.26 13.54
CA ARG A 102 1.74 -4.32 14.48
C ARG A 102 3.10 -4.06 15.12
N GLN A 103 3.29 -4.51 16.36
CA GLN A 103 4.52 -4.26 17.12
C GLN A 103 5.76 -4.81 16.40
N GLU A 104 5.67 -5.94 15.71
CA GLU A 104 6.80 -6.55 15.01
C GLU A 104 7.33 -5.64 13.88
N ILE A 105 6.46 -4.81 13.29
CA ILE A 105 6.86 -3.81 12.30
C ILE A 105 7.63 -2.66 12.98
N TRP A 106 7.17 -2.20 14.15
CA TRP A 106 7.91 -1.22 14.95
C TRP A 106 9.29 -1.73 15.34
N PHE A 107 9.39 -2.98 15.79
CA PHE A 107 10.67 -3.62 16.04
C PHE A 107 11.53 -3.70 14.78
N GLY A 108 10.95 -4.07 13.64
CA GLY A 108 11.66 -4.08 12.35
C GLY A 108 12.23 -2.71 11.97
N PHE A 109 11.45 -1.64 12.16
CA PHE A 109 11.93 -0.26 11.94
C PHE A 109 13.06 0.10 12.92
N ALA A 110 12.90 -0.20 14.20
CA ALA A 110 13.94 0.07 15.20
C ALA A 110 15.26 -0.66 14.88
N VAL A 111 15.18 -1.95 14.52
CA VAL A 111 16.38 -2.72 14.14
C VAL A 111 17.09 -2.10 12.93
N ARG A 112 16.34 -1.61 11.93
CA ARG A 112 16.91 -0.94 10.75
C ARG A 112 17.47 0.45 11.05
N LEU A 113 16.78 1.24 11.88
CA LEU A 113 17.17 2.61 12.22
C LEU A 113 18.38 2.67 13.16
N PHE A 114 18.48 1.71 14.08
CA PHE A 114 19.51 1.69 15.12
C PHE A 114 20.59 0.63 14.88
N ASN A 115 20.59 -0.06 13.73
CA ASN A 115 21.52 -1.16 13.41
C ASN A 115 21.66 -2.19 14.57
N TRP A 116 20.56 -2.53 15.23
CA TRP A 116 20.57 -3.39 16.44
C TRP A 116 21.15 -4.80 16.19
N ARG A 117 21.30 -5.23 14.93
CA ARG A 117 21.82 -6.56 14.57
C ARG A 117 23.24 -6.86 15.07
N ASP A 118 24.02 -5.86 15.47
CA ASP A 118 25.43 -6.05 15.81
C ASP A 118 25.70 -6.47 17.28
N TYR A 119 24.68 -6.53 18.15
CA TYR A 119 24.86 -6.84 19.58
C TYR A 119 24.71 -8.32 19.96
N GLY A 120 24.52 -9.22 18.97
CA GLY A 120 24.27 -10.65 19.19
C GLY A 120 25.50 -11.57 19.12
N ASN A 121 26.70 -11.02 18.90
CA ASN A 121 27.96 -11.77 18.84
C ASN A 121 28.94 -11.30 19.94
N LEU A 122 28.53 -11.43 21.20
CA LEU A 122 29.41 -11.38 22.37
C LEU A 122 29.34 -12.71 23.12
#